data_AF-A0A947HE06-F1
#
_entry.id   AF-A0A947HE06-F1
#
_cell.length_a   1.000
_cell.length_b   1.000
_cell.length_c   1.000
_cell.angle_alpha   90.00
_cell.angle_beta   90.00
_cell.angle_gamma   90.00
#
_symmetry.space_group_name_H-M   'P 1'
#
loop_
_entity.id
_entity.type
_entity.pdbx_description
1 polymer ?
#
loop_
_entity_poly.entity_id
_entity_poly.type
_entity_poly.pdbx_seq_one_letter_code
_entity_poly.pdbx_strand_id
1 'polypeptide(L)'
;MLRRAQLYFCCLIIFLLLKGPLMSHASENPLEFDSLWNYEQPAETAQKFRALLPEAEKHPDRSYYLELLTQIARTHSLQRQFAEAHALLDQVEKELKPEWKRAEVRYLLERGRSFNSAQAQAKALPLFVRAWERALEAGLDFYAIDAAHMIAIAEKPENQLAWNLKALAAVEKTTDPRAQKWAGSLYNNIGWTYHDQGKFSEALGYFEKCLAWHETRQTGESLLIAKWSVARTLRSLNRTEEALKQQLALAAERQKLKWAEDGYVAEEIAECLLALKREAEAAPYFAKAYQLLAKDSWLRENESKRLERLKSLGTK
;
A
#
# COMPACT_ATOMS: atom_id res chain seq x y z
N MET A 1 -8.35 0.78 13.37
CA MET A 1 -7.70 -0.49 12.99
C MET A 1 -7.19 -0.66 11.53
N LEU A 2 -7.34 0.28 10.58
CA LEU A 2 -6.90 0.07 9.19
C LEU A 2 -6.16 1.25 8.51
N ARG A 3 -5.47 2.11 9.28
CA ARG A 3 -4.72 3.25 8.72
C ARG A 3 -3.20 3.08 8.66
N ARG A 4 -2.66 1.90 8.99
CA ARG A 4 -1.20 1.65 8.94
C ARG A 4 -0.71 0.31 8.37
N ALA A 5 -1.60 -0.55 7.88
CA ALA A 5 -1.19 -1.70 7.06
C ALA A 5 -1.09 -1.36 5.54
N GLN A 6 -1.10 -0.07 5.17
CA GLN A 6 -1.14 0.43 3.78
C GLN A 6 0.14 1.14 3.32
N LEU A 7 1.24 1.05 4.07
CA LEU A 7 2.54 1.47 3.56
C LEU A 7 3.49 0.28 3.60
N TYR A 8 4.45 0.25 2.68
CA TYR A 8 5.50 -0.76 2.46
C TYR A 8 5.13 -1.89 1.49
N PHE A 9 5.40 -1.70 0.18
CA PHE A 9 6.36 -2.47 -0.64
C PHE A 9 6.22 -2.22 -2.16
N CYS A 10 7.32 -1.88 -2.84
CA CYS A 10 7.47 -1.91 -4.30
C CYS A 10 8.92 -2.31 -4.68
N CYS A 11 9.06 -2.95 -5.87
CA CYS A 11 10.28 -3.43 -6.58
C CYS A 11 10.70 -4.89 -6.27
N LEU A 12 11.10 -5.79 -7.19
CA LEU A 12 11.70 -5.72 -8.55
C LEU A 12 11.21 -6.89 -9.47
N ILE A 13 11.84 -7.14 -10.64
CA ILE A 13 11.31 -7.74 -11.90
C ILE A 13 12.00 -9.08 -12.30
N ILE A 14 11.37 -9.95 -13.12
CA ILE A 14 11.93 -10.65 -14.34
C ILE A 14 10.77 -11.08 -15.28
N PHE A 15 10.99 -11.00 -16.60
CA PHE A 15 10.04 -11.10 -17.74
C PHE A 15 10.13 -12.43 -18.51
N LEU A 16 9.07 -12.82 -19.25
CA LEU A 16 9.12 -13.53 -20.57
C LEU A 16 7.74 -13.51 -21.32
N LEU A 17 7.81 -13.56 -22.66
CA LEU A 17 6.88 -13.09 -23.74
C LEU A 17 5.68 -14.04 -24.06
N LEU A 18 4.54 -13.67 -24.71
CA LEU A 18 4.34 -13.40 -26.17
C LEU A 18 2.90 -12.89 -26.55
N LYS A 19 2.86 -11.74 -27.26
CA LYS A 19 2.08 -11.22 -28.44
C LYS A 19 0.57 -11.47 -28.72
N GLY A 20 -0.12 -10.34 -28.98
CA GLY A 20 -1.26 -10.10 -29.90
C GLY A 20 -1.49 -8.57 -30.08
N PRO A 21 -2.04 -8.04 -31.20
CA PRO A 21 -2.01 -6.60 -31.48
C PRO A 21 -3.14 -5.86 -30.75
N LEU A 22 -2.82 -5.27 -29.60
CA LEU A 22 -3.60 -4.22 -28.96
C LEU A 22 -3.03 -2.86 -29.33
N MET A 23 -3.90 -1.85 -29.40
CA MET A 23 -3.55 -0.45 -29.62
C MET A 23 -2.29 -0.08 -28.84
N SER A 24 -1.33 0.60 -29.47
CA SER A 24 -0.03 0.87 -28.87
C SER A 24 -0.20 1.79 -27.65
N HIS A 25 -0.30 1.20 -26.47
CA HIS A 25 -0.06 1.90 -25.22
C HIS A 25 1.45 2.14 -25.22
N ALA A 26 1.87 3.41 -25.17
CA ALA A 26 3.28 3.71 -25.04
C ALA A 26 3.79 3.02 -23.77
N SER A 27 4.75 2.11 -23.89
CA SER A 27 5.33 1.47 -22.71
C SER A 27 5.92 2.57 -21.83
N GLU A 28 5.32 2.77 -20.66
CA GLU A 28 5.81 3.72 -19.67
C GLU A 28 7.14 3.24 -19.10
N ASN A 29 8.24 3.53 -19.79
CA ASN A 29 9.54 3.17 -19.28
C ASN A 29 9.77 3.93 -17.95
N PRO A 30 10.00 3.21 -16.84
CA PRO A 30 10.33 3.85 -15.58
C PRO A 30 11.60 4.68 -15.76
N LEU A 31 11.67 5.80 -15.05
CA LEU A 31 12.90 6.59 -15.04
C LEU A 31 13.96 5.84 -14.24
N GLU A 32 15.23 5.96 -14.63
CA GLU A 32 16.33 5.21 -14.01
C GLU A 32 16.37 5.40 -12.49
N PHE A 33 16.14 6.63 -12.02
CA PHE A 33 16.12 6.94 -10.60
C PHE A 33 14.94 6.28 -9.86
N ASP A 34 13.84 5.89 -10.52
CA ASP A 34 12.72 5.21 -9.85
C ASP A 34 13.17 3.90 -9.19
N SER A 35 14.22 3.27 -9.71
CA SER A 35 14.82 2.04 -9.15
C SER A 35 15.59 2.25 -7.84
N LEU A 36 15.95 3.50 -7.51
CA LEU A 36 16.72 3.84 -6.31
C LEU A 36 15.85 4.00 -5.05
N TRP A 37 14.53 3.94 -5.19
CA TRP A 37 13.60 4.08 -4.09
C TRP A 37 13.79 3.00 -3.03
N ASN A 38 14.03 3.44 -1.79
CA ASN A 38 13.78 2.66 -0.59
C ASN A 38 12.75 3.40 0.27
N TYR A 39 11.49 2.93 0.24
CA TYR A 39 10.38 3.54 0.97
C TYR A 39 10.50 3.41 2.50
N GLU A 40 11.28 2.44 2.99
CA GLU A 40 11.57 2.27 4.43
C GLU A 40 12.62 3.27 4.91
N GLN A 41 13.48 3.74 4.01
CA GLN A 41 14.54 4.70 4.29
C GLN A 41 14.40 5.94 3.38
N PRO A 42 13.34 6.75 3.55
CA PRO A 42 13.10 7.92 2.70
C PRO A 42 14.22 8.96 2.80
N ALA A 43 14.90 9.08 3.95
CA ALA A 43 16.05 9.96 4.12
C ALA A 43 17.26 9.54 3.28
N GLU A 44 17.56 8.23 3.22
CA GLU A 44 18.63 7.68 2.37
C GLU A 44 18.30 7.87 0.89
N THR A 45 17.05 7.58 0.50
CA THR A 45 16.57 7.82 -0.86
C THR A 45 16.73 9.29 -1.26
N ALA A 46 16.39 10.22 -0.36
CA ALA A 46 16.54 11.65 -0.61
C ALA A 46 18.00 12.04 -0.93
N GLN A 47 18.98 11.45 -0.23
CA GLN A 47 20.40 11.69 -0.49
C GLN A 47 20.80 11.19 -1.87
N LYS A 48 20.36 9.98 -2.26
CA LYS A 48 20.61 9.40 -3.59
C LYS A 48 20.03 10.27 -4.70
N PHE A 49 18.78 10.73 -4.55
CA PHE A 49 18.16 11.61 -5.54
C PHE A 49 18.83 12.98 -5.64
N ARG A 50 19.23 13.58 -4.52
CA ARG A 50 19.96 14.86 -4.56
C ARG A 50 21.31 14.75 -5.26
N ALA A 51 21.99 13.61 -5.13
CA ALA A 51 23.26 13.37 -5.83
C ALA A 51 23.11 13.35 -7.36
N LEU A 52 21.90 13.08 -7.87
CA LEU A 52 21.61 13.10 -9.32
C LEU A 52 21.28 14.50 -9.86
N LEU A 53 21.00 15.49 -9.00
CA LEU A 53 20.59 16.83 -9.44
C LEU A 53 21.58 17.51 -10.40
N PRO A 54 22.92 17.49 -10.16
CA PRO A 54 23.87 18.16 -11.06
C PRO A 54 23.89 17.60 -12.49
N GLU A 55 23.58 16.31 -12.64
CA GLU A 55 23.47 15.67 -13.95
C GLU A 55 22.09 15.90 -14.56
N ALA A 56 21.03 15.78 -13.75
CA ALA A 56 19.65 16.05 -14.16
C ALA A 56 19.47 17.49 -14.68
N GLU A 57 20.16 18.48 -14.10
CA GLU A 57 20.13 19.87 -14.57
C GLU A 57 20.71 20.06 -15.97
N LYS A 58 21.67 19.21 -16.35
CA LYS A 58 22.32 19.22 -17.66
C LYS A 58 21.61 18.32 -18.67
N HIS A 59 20.59 17.57 -18.23
CA HIS A 59 19.85 16.65 -19.08
C HIS A 59 19.12 17.43 -20.20
N PRO A 60 19.17 16.95 -21.46
CA PRO A 60 18.56 17.67 -22.59
C PRO A 60 17.04 17.80 -22.47
N ASP A 61 16.40 16.83 -21.83
CA ASP A 61 14.99 16.91 -21.47
C ASP A 61 14.83 17.47 -20.05
N ARG A 62 14.34 18.72 -19.96
CA ARG A 62 14.11 19.41 -18.69
C ARG A 62 13.03 18.74 -17.84
N SER A 63 12.11 17.96 -18.43
CA SER A 63 11.09 17.27 -17.65
C SER A 63 11.71 16.26 -16.69
N TYR A 64 12.84 15.64 -17.07
CA TYR A 64 13.56 14.70 -16.21
C TYR A 64 13.96 15.31 -14.86
N TYR A 65 14.50 16.53 -14.88
CA TYR A 65 14.86 17.27 -13.67
C TYR A 65 13.63 17.55 -12.79
N LEU A 66 12.53 18.02 -13.40
CA LEU A 66 11.30 18.30 -12.67
C LEU A 66 10.70 17.03 -12.06
N GLU A 67 10.70 15.92 -12.80
CA GLU A 67 10.26 14.62 -12.29
C GLU A 67 11.11 14.15 -11.11
N LEU A 68 12.43 14.34 -11.15
CA LEU A 68 13.32 14.06 -10.02
C LEU A 68 12.98 14.93 -8.79
N LEU A 69 12.72 16.22 -8.98
CA LEU A 69 12.29 17.12 -7.90
C LEU A 69 10.98 16.64 -7.25
N THR A 70 10.00 16.15 -8.02
CA THR A 70 8.77 15.58 -7.43
C THR A 70 9.07 14.38 -6.52
N GLN A 71 10.04 13.54 -6.88
CA GLN A 71 10.42 12.39 -6.07
C GLN A 71 11.20 12.80 -4.81
N ILE A 72 12.05 13.82 -4.89
CA ILE A 72 12.68 14.41 -3.69
C ILE A 72 11.60 15.00 -2.77
N ALA A 73 10.60 15.70 -3.30
CA ALA A 73 9.48 16.20 -2.51
C ALA A 73 8.71 15.07 -1.83
N ARG A 74 8.49 13.93 -2.52
CA ARG A 74 7.88 12.73 -1.93
C ARG A 74 8.67 12.22 -0.72
N THR A 75 10.01 12.19 -0.79
CA THR A 75 10.85 11.76 0.34
C THR A 75 10.66 12.67 1.55
N HIS A 76 10.51 13.99 1.35
CA HIS A 76 10.21 14.94 2.41
C HIS A 76 8.81 14.72 3.01
N SER A 77 7.79 14.51 2.17
CA SER A 77 6.44 14.21 2.64
C SER A 77 6.39 12.94 3.51
N LEU A 78 7.11 11.88 3.14
CA LEU A 78 7.20 10.65 3.92
C LEU A 78 7.89 10.87 5.29
N GLN A 79 8.80 11.84 5.36
CA GLN A 79 9.46 12.28 6.59
C GLN A 79 8.66 13.34 7.38
N ARG A 80 7.42 13.64 6.95
CA ARG A 80 6.56 14.71 7.51
C ARG A 80 7.15 16.13 7.42
N GLN A 81 8.11 16.33 6.52
CA GLN A 81 8.74 17.61 6.18
C GLN A 81 7.92 18.31 5.09
N PHE A 82 6.70 18.72 5.45
CA PHE A 82 5.71 19.17 4.47
C PHE A 82 6.06 20.53 3.83
N ALA A 83 6.74 21.42 4.56
CA ALA A 83 7.15 22.72 4.03
C ALA A 83 8.20 22.56 2.92
N GLU A 84 9.19 21.70 3.14
CA GLU A 84 10.25 21.37 2.19
C GLU A 84 9.68 20.65 0.96
N ALA A 85 8.74 19.72 1.17
CA ALA A 85 8.03 19.07 0.06
C ALA A 85 7.29 20.10 -0.80
N HIS A 86 6.54 21.03 -0.18
CA HIS A 86 5.81 22.05 -0.92
C HIS A 86 6.72 23.07 -1.61
N ALA A 87 7.83 23.47 -1.01
CA ALA A 87 8.78 24.39 -1.64
C ALA A 87 9.38 23.83 -2.94
N LEU A 88 9.74 22.54 -2.96
CA LEU A 88 10.21 21.86 -4.18
C LEU A 88 9.10 21.76 -5.23
N LEU A 89 7.87 21.46 -4.81
CA LEU A 89 6.74 21.37 -5.71
C LEU A 89 6.34 22.75 -6.28
N ASP A 90 6.53 23.84 -5.52
CA ASP A 90 6.33 25.20 -6.01
C ASP A 90 7.35 25.56 -7.10
N GLN A 91 8.59 25.07 -6.99
CA GLN A 91 9.58 25.20 -8.05
C GLN A 91 9.15 24.43 -9.30
N VAL A 92 8.74 23.16 -9.13
CA VAL A 92 8.26 22.34 -10.25
C VAL A 92 7.12 23.01 -10.99
N GLU A 93 6.11 23.50 -10.26
CA GLU A 93 4.93 24.15 -10.83
C GLU A 93 5.26 25.39 -11.67
N LYS A 94 6.26 26.18 -11.28
CA LYS A 94 6.69 27.38 -12.03
C LYS A 94 7.36 27.04 -13.36
N GLU A 95 8.06 25.92 -13.43
CA GLU A 95 8.83 25.52 -14.62
C GLU A 95 8.05 24.56 -15.54
N LEU A 96 6.99 23.92 -15.02
CA LEU A 96 6.24 22.89 -15.71
C LEU A 96 5.56 23.40 -16.99
N LYS A 97 5.67 22.62 -18.07
CA LYS A 97 5.03 22.92 -19.36
C LYS A 97 3.94 21.91 -19.73
N PRO A 98 2.90 22.31 -20.49
CA PRO A 98 1.76 21.44 -20.83
C PRO A 98 2.12 20.18 -21.63
N GLU A 99 3.21 20.18 -22.37
CA GLU A 99 3.70 19.03 -23.14
C GLU A 99 4.33 17.93 -22.25
N TRP A 100 4.76 18.25 -21.03
CA TRP A 100 5.40 17.31 -20.11
C TRP A 100 4.38 16.54 -19.27
N LYS A 101 3.54 15.76 -19.95
CA LYS A 101 2.39 15.06 -19.36
C LYS A 101 2.74 14.24 -18.12
N ARG A 102 3.80 13.44 -18.18
CA ARG A 102 4.23 12.59 -17.04
C ARG A 102 4.71 13.44 -15.86
N ALA A 103 5.42 14.53 -16.12
CA ALA A 103 5.87 15.46 -15.08
C ALA A 103 4.69 16.18 -14.42
N GLU A 104 3.67 16.59 -15.19
CA GLU A 104 2.43 17.19 -14.66
C GLU A 104 1.71 16.21 -13.72
N VAL A 105 1.52 14.97 -14.18
CA VAL A 105 0.87 13.93 -13.38
C VAL A 105 1.63 13.62 -12.09
N ARG A 106 2.97 13.47 -12.16
CA ARG A 106 3.80 13.28 -10.97
C ARG A 106 3.71 14.45 -10.01
N TYR A 107 3.78 15.68 -10.51
CA TYR A 107 3.63 16.88 -9.67
C TYR A 107 2.30 16.87 -8.90
N LEU A 108 1.19 16.60 -9.60
CA LEU A 108 -0.15 16.56 -9.00
C LEU A 108 -0.26 15.46 -7.94
N LEU A 109 0.26 14.26 -8.22
CA LEU A 109 0.31 13.16 -7.27
C LEU A 109 1.09 13.52 -6.02
N GLU A 110 2.31 14.05 -6.16
CA GLU A 110 3.16 14.32 -5.00
C GLU A 110 2.70 15.53 -4.18
N ARG A 111 2.10 16.55 -4.82
CA ARG A 111 1.41 17.64 -4.12
C ARG A 111 0.20 17.13 -3.36
N GLY A 112 -0.61 16.29 -3.99
CA GLY A 112 -1.77 15.65 -3.35
C GLY A 112 -1.36 14.80 -2.15
N ARG A 113 -0.32 13.97 -2.28
CA ARG A 113 0.21 13.13 -1.19
C ARG A 113 0.71 13.97 -0.02
N SER A 114 1.38 15.09 -0.31
CA SER A 114 1.87 16.01 0.72
C SER A 114 0.72 16.59 1.54
N PHE A 115 -0.35 17.08 0.89
CA PHE A 115 -1.54 17.54 1.60
C PHE A 115 -2.26 16.41 2.35
N ASN A 116 -2.43 15.24 1.73
CA ASN A 116 -3.12 14.11 2.34
C ASN A 116 -2.41 13.62 3.61
N SER A 117 -1.07 13.52 3.56
CA SER A 117 -0.23 13.11 4.70
C SER A 117 -0.25 14.15 5.83
N ALA A 118 -0.42 15.42 5.48
CA ALA A 118 -0.66 16.52 6.42
C ALA A 118 -2.13 16.61 6.91
N GLN A 119 -2.97 15.62 6.60
CA GLN A 119 -4.39 15.56 6.96
C GLN A 119 -5.24 16.71 6.38
N ALA A 120 -4.86 17.20 5.19
CA ALA A 120 -5.58 18.21 4.42
C ALA A 120 -6.27 17.57 3.20
N GLN A 121 -7.16 16.59 3.42
CA GLN A 121 -7.82 15.81 2.35
C GLN A 121 -8.57 16.69 1.35
N ALA A 122 -9.22 17.76 1.82
CA ALA A 122 -9.95 18.70 0.97
C ALA A 122 -9.05 19.39 -0.08
N LYS A 123 -7.76 19.56 0.21
CA LYS A 123 -6.77 20.09 -0.75
C LYS A 123 -6.18 18.99 -1.64
N ALA A 124 -6.05 17.78 -1.10
CA ALA A 124 -5.45 16.64 -1.81
C ALA A 124 -6.37 16.08 -2.92
N LEU A 125 -7.66 15.91 -2.62
CA LEU A 125 -8.60 15.23 -3.51
C LEU A 125 -8.69 15.87 -4.90
N PRO A 126 -8.84 17.21 -5.06
CA PRO A 126 -8.87 17.82 -6.39
C PRO A 126 -7.59 17.59 -7.21
N LEU A 127 -6.43 17.49 -6.53
CA LEU A 127 -5.15 17.23 -7.20
C LEU A 127 -5.08 15.79 -7.72
N PHE A 128 -5.54 14.82 -6.94
CA PHE A 128 -5.59 13.43 -7.38
C PHE A 128 -6.59 13.21 -8.52
N VAL A 129 -7.75 13.86 -8.48
CA VAL A 129 -8.72 13.83 -9.59
C VAL A 129 -8.09 14.39 -10.88
N ARG A 130 -7.44 15.55 -10.80
CA ARG A 130 -6.71 16.11 -11.95
C ARG A 130 -5.58 15.20 -12.43
N ALA A 131 -4.83 14.57 -11.52
CA ALA A 131 -3.77 13.62 -11.88
C ALA A 131 -4.36 12.42 -12.63
N TRP A 132 -5.50 11.91 -12.18
CA TRP A 132 -6.20 10.79 -12.81
C TRP A 132 -6.66 11.14 -14.23
N GLU A 133 -7.30 12.29 -14.41
CA GLU A 133 -7.76 12.77 -15.71
C GLU A 133 -6.60 12.97 -16.69
N ARG A 134 -5.52 13.62 -16.25
CA ARG A 134 -4.32 13.86 -17.06
C ARG A 134 -3.58 12.57 -17.41
N ALA A 135 -3.53 11.62 -16.49
CA ALA A 135 -2.92 10.32 -16.75
C ALA A 135 -3.72 9.54 -17.80
N LEU A 136 -5.06 9.54 -17.72
CA LEU A 136 -5.91 8.92 -18.74
C LEU A 136 -5.76 9.58 -20.11
N GLU A 137 -5.76 10.91 -20.17
CA GLU A 137 -5.57 11.68 -21.42
C GLU A 137 -4.24 11.33 -22.09
N ALA A 138 -3.18 11.13 -21.29
CA ALA A 138 -1.84 10.82 -21.77
C ALA A 138 -1.56 9.32 -22.00
N GLY A 139 -2.53 8.43 -21.75
CA GLY A 139 -2.33 6.98 -21.83
C GLY A 139 -1.32 6.45 -20.81
N LEU A 140 -1.24 7.10 -19.64
CA LEU A 140 -0.34 6.79 -18.54
C LEU A 140 -1.03 5.89 -17.50
N ASP A 141 -1.29 4.64 -17.87
CA ASP A 141 -1.97 3.63 -17.06
C ASP A 141 -1.42 3.51 -15.63
N PHE A 142 -0.10 3.44 -15.44
CA PHE A 142 0.49 3.26 -14.11
C PHE A 142 0.10 4.40 -13.18
N TYR A 143 0.18 5.64 -13.68
CA TYR A 143 -0.16 6.82 -12.88
C TYR A 143 -1.66 7.05 -12.78
N ALA A 144 -2.45 6.62 -13.77
CA ALA A 144 -3.90 6.67 -13.68
C ALA A 144 -4.40 5.75 -12.56
N ILE A 145 -3.86 4.53 -12.47
CA ILE A 145 -4.17 3.59 -11.39
C ILE A 145 -3.69 4.15 -10.05
N ASP A 146 -2.48 4.71 -9.98
CA ASP A 146 -1.95 5.35 -8.77
C ASP A 146 -2.86 6.50 -8.30
N ALA A 147 -3.27 7.38 -9.21
CA ALA A 147 -4.16 8.49 -8.90
C ALA A 147 -5.52 8.00 -8.41
N ALA A 148 -6.13 7.01 -9.08
CA ALA A 148 -7.40 6.42 -8.65
C ALA A 148 -7.30 5.79 -7.25
N HIS A 149 -6.19 5.10 -6.97
CA HIS A 149 -5.91 4.57 -5.63
C HIS A 149 -5.78 5.70 -4.59
N MET A 150 -5.11 6.79 -4.94
CA MET A 150 -4.98 7.93 -4.04
C MET A 150 -6.30 8.67 -3.81
N ILE A 151 -7.18 8.74 -4.81
CA ILE A 151 -8.55 9.23 -4.64
C ILE A 151 -9.28 8.36 -3.63
N ALA A 152 -9.21 7.03 -3.75
CA ALA A 152 -9.85 6.12 -2.81
C ALA A 152 -9.40 6.34 -1.35
N ILE A 153 -8.12 6.66 -1.13
CA ILE A 153 -7.59 6.97 0.21
C ILE A 153 -8.11 8.32 0.74
N ALA A 154 -8.20 9.34 -0.12
CA ALA A 154 -8.60 10.70 0.26
C ALA A 154 -10.12 10.89 0.35
N GLU A 155 -10.89 10.02 -0.29
CA GLU A 155 -12.35 10.05 -0.33
C GLU A 155 -13.02 9.64 0.98
N LYS A 156 -14.30 10.00 1.09
CA LYS A 156 -15.16 9.53 2.17
C LYS A 156 -15.38 8.01 2.08
N PRO A 157 -15.58 7.30 3.21
CA PRO A 157 -15.72 5.83 3.25
C PRO A 157 -16.68 5.26 2.20
N GLU A 158 -17.78 5.97 1.92
CA GLU A 158 -18.83 5.52 1.00
C GLU A 158 -18.36 5.47 -0.47
N ASN A 159 -17.34 6.26 -0.82
CA ASN A 159 -16.80 6.38 -2.18
C ASN A 159 -15.53 5.55 -2.40
N GLN A 160 -14.85 5.09 -1.34
CA GLN A 160 -13.54 4.43 -1.45
C GLN A 160 -13.61 3.14 -2.27
N LEU A 161 -14.66 2.33 -2.06
CA LEU A 161 -14.87 1.09 -2.78
C LEU A 161 -15.00 1.32 -4.29
N ALA A 162 -15.79 2.32 -4.69
CA ALA A 162 -16.02 2.64 -6.10
C ALA A 162 -14.70 3.01 -6.81
N TRP A 163 -13.83 3.78 -6.16
CA TRP A 163 -12.53 4.15 -6.70
C TRP A 163 -11.54 3.00 -6.74
N ASN A 164 -11.48 2.15 -5.70
CA ASN A 164 -10.64 0.96 -5.73
C ASN A 164 -11.07 -0.02 -6.83
N LEU A 165 -12.37 -0.23 -7.04
CA LEU A 165 -12.90 -1.06 -8.13
C LEU A 165 -12.57 -0.45 -9.50
N LYS A 166 -12.65 0.88 -9.64
CA LYS A 166 -12.25 1.56 -10.88
C LYS A 166 -10.76 1.38 -11.17
N ALA A 167 -9.90 1.50 -10.16
CA ALA A 167 -8.47 1.25 -10.29
C ALA A 167 -8.18 -0.20 -10.67
N LEU A 168 -8.88 -1.17 -10.06
CA LEU A 168 -8.73 -2.59 -10.38
C LEU A 168 -9.16 -2.90 -11.82
N ALA A 169 -10.26 -2.33 -12.29
CA ALA A 169 -10.71 -2.50 -13.67
C ALA A 169 -9.70 -1.93 -14.69
N ALA A 170 -8.93 -0.91 -14.34
CA ALA A 170 -7.84 -0.41 -15.17
C ALA A 170 -6.63 -1.38 -15.15
N VAL A 171 -6.29 -1.94 -13.99
CA VAL A 171 -5.26 -2.98 -13.86
C VAL A 171 -5.57 -4.24 -14.69
N GLU A 172 -6.84 -4.63 -14.81
CA GLU A 172 -7.25 -5.80 -15.61
C GLU A 172 -7.13 -5.56 -17.13
N LYS A 173 -7.11 -4.29 -17.57
CA LYS A 173 -7.06 -3.90 -18.99
C LYS A 173 -5.66 -3.53 -19.47
N THR A 174 -4.78 -3.11 -18.56
CA THR A 174 -3.44 -2.63 -18.90
C THR A 174 -2.51 -3.77 -19.32
N THR A 175 -1.68 -3.49 -20.32
CA THR A 175 -0.56 -4.35 -20.72
C THR A 175 0.76 -3.93 -20.07
N ASP A 176 0.78 -2.82 -19.32
CA ASP A 176 1.98 -2.36 -18.60
C ASP A 176 2.24 -3.26 -17.37
N PRO A 177 3.36 -4.00 -17.34
CA PRO A 177 3.70 -4.85 -16.21
C PRO A 177 3.93 -4.05 -14.91
N ARG A 178 4.30 -2.78 -15.00
CA ARG A 178 4.46 -1.90 -13.83
C ARG A 178 3.08 -1.59 -13.26
N ALA A 179 2.13 -1.18 -14.08
CA ALA A 179 0.73 -0.97 -13.69
C ALA A 179 0.07 -2.23 -13.11
N GLN A 180 0.33 -3.41 -13.69
CA GLN A 180 -0.19 -4.69 -13.20
C GLN A 180 0.24 -5.02 -11.76
N LYS A 181 1.32 -4.40 -11.24
CA LYS A 181 1.74 -4.60 -9.85
C LYS A 181 0.78 -4.01 -8.83
N TRP A 182 -0.08 -3.08 -9.22
CA TRP A 182 -1.10 -2.52 -8.33
C TRP A 182 -2.13 -3.55 -7.84
N ALA A 183 -2.34 -4.64 -8.59
CA ALA A 183 -3.34 -5.67 -8.28
C ALA A 183 -3.29 -6.15 -6.82
N GLY A 184 -2.10 -6.49 -6.29
CA GLY A 184 -1.96 -6.98 -4.92
C GLY A 184 -2.51 -6.01 -3.88
N SER A 185 -2.08 -4.74 -3.96
CA SER A 185 -2.56 -3.69 -3.04
C SER A 185 -4.06 -3.42 -3.18
N LEU A 186 -4.59 -3.42 -4.41
CA LEU A 186 -6.00 -3.17 -4.67
C LEU A 186 -6.88 -4.31 -4.16
N TYR A 187 -6.50 -5.57 -4.39
CA TYR A 187 -7.20 -6.73 -3.84
C TYR A 187 -7.26 -6.68 -2.32
N ASN A 188 -6.13 -6.38 -1.67
CA ASN A 188 -6.11 -6.22 -0.21
C ASN A 188 -7.06 -5.11 0.26
N ASN A 189 -6.98 -3.92 -0.35
CA ASN A 189 -7.78 -2.77 0.06
C ASN A 189 -9.29 -2.99 -0.16
N ILE A 190 -9.66 -3.61 -1.28
CA ILE A 190 -11.04 -3.97 -1.57
C ILE A 190 -11.53 -5.04 -0.59
N GLY A 191 -10.71 -6.05 -0.31
CA GLY A 191 -11.01 -7.09 0.69
C GLY A 191 -11.32 -6.48 2.06
N TRP A 192 -10.48 -5.55 2.52
CA TRP A 192 -10.69 -4.85 3.78
C TRP A 192 -11.92 -3.95 3.77
N THR A 193 -12.19 -3.27 2.65
CA THR A 193 -13.39 -2.44 2.52
C THR A 193 -14.66 -3.29 2.63
N TYR A 194 -14.70 -4.46 2.01
CA TYR A 194 -15.81 -5.40 2.17
C TYR A 194 -15.88 -5.99 3.58
N HIS A 195 -14.73 -6.29 4.18
CA HIS A 195 -14.66 -6.80 5.56
C HIS A 195 -15.27 -5.81 6.55
N ASP A 196 -14.90 -4.52 6.46
CA ASP A 196 -15.43 -3.45 7.31
C ASP A 196 -16.94 -3.21 7.10
N GLN A 197 -17.46 -3.53 5.91
CA GLN A 197 -18.90 -3.52 5.61
C GLN A 197 -19.66 -4.77 6.11
N GLY A 198 -18.97 -5.74 6.74
CA GLY A 198 -19.55 -7.01 7.14
C GLY A 198 -19.81 -7.99 5.99
N LYS A 199 -19.39 -7.66 4.77
CA LYS A 199 -19.53 -8.47 3.56
C LYS A 199 -18.37 -9.46 3.45
N PHE A 200 -18.32 -10.39 4.40
CA PHE A 200 -17.15 -11.26 4.58
C PHE A 200 -16.91 -12.23 3.43
N SER A 201 -17.96 -12.67 2.73
CA SER A 201 -17.83 -13.56 1.58
C SER A 201 -17.15 -12.86 0.40
N GLU A 202 -17.55 -11.63 0.08
CA GLU A 202 -16.90 -10.81 -0.92
C GLU A 202 -15.46 -10.47 -0.50
N ALA A 203 -15.24 -10.12 0.77
CA ALA A 203 -13.92 -9.87 1.31
C ALA A 203 -12.97 -11.06 1.10
N LEU A 204 -13.45 -12.28 1.41
CA LEU A 204 -12.67 -13.51 1.25
C LEU A 204 -12.24 -13.70 -0.22
N GLY A 205 -13.16 -13.53 -1.18
CA GLY A 205 -12.83 -13.67 -2.60
C GLY A 205 -11.75 -12.70 -3.07
N TYR A 206 -11.72 -11.47 -2.54
CA TYR A 206 -10.65 -10.51 -2.84
C TYR A 206 -9.33 -10.85 -2.12
N PHE A 207 -9.38 -11.31 -0.87
CA PHE A 207 -8.17 -11.76 -0.16
C PHE A 207 -7.55 -13.01 -0.78
N GLU A 208 -8.34 -13.93 -1.32
CA GLU A 208 -7.83 -15.09 -2.07
C GLU A 208 -7.15 -14.67 -3.38
N LYS A 209 -7.70 -13.68 -4.10
CA LYS A 209 -7.02 -13.07 -5.26
C LYS A 209 -5.71 -12.39 -4.86
N CYS A 210 -5.69 -11.69 -3.72
CA CYS A 210 -4.50 -11.07 -3.16
C CYS A 210 -3.42 -12.13 -2.83
N LEU A 211 -3.83 -13.21 -2.16
CA LEU A 211 -2.96 -14.33 -1.81
C LEU A 211 -2.34 -14.96 -3.07
N ALA A 212 -3.16 -15.33 -4.06
CA ALA A 212 -2.67 -15.89 -5.32
C ALA A 212 -1.68 -14.95 -6.04
N TRP A 213 -1.95 -13.64 -6.02
CA TRP A 213 -1.04 -12.64 -6.59
C TRP A 213 0.33 -12.64 -5.90
N HIS A 214 0.37 -12.73 -4.57
CA HIS A 214 1.60 -12.78 -3.79
C HIS A 214 2.32 -14.14 -3.90
N GLU A 215 1.59 -15.24 -3.99
CA GLU A 215 2.16 -16.59 -4.16
C GLU A 215 2.92 -16.72 -5.49
N THR A 216 2.30 -16.27 -6.58
CA THR A 216 2.93 -16.28 -7.92
C THR A 216 4.21 -15.45 -8.00
N ARG A 217 4.39 -14.48 -7.09
CA ARG A 217 5.51 -13.53 -7.08
C ARG A 217 6.49 -13.73 -5.93
N GLN A 218 6.18 -14.63 -4.99
CA GLN A 218 7.00 -14.93 -3.82
C GLN A 218 7.46 -13.66 -3.07
N THR A 219 6.53 -12.75 -2.79
CA THR A 219 6.83 -11.39 -2.29
C THR A 219 7.28 -11.31 -0.83
N GLY A 220 7.86 -12.37 -0.27
CA GLY A 220 8.28 -12.39 1.14
C GLY A 220 7.14 -11.99 2.07
N GLU A 221 7.33 -10.95 2.87
CA GLU A 221 6.43 -10.64 3.99
C GLU A 221 4.99 -10.32 3.60
N SER A 222 4.78 -9.68 2.46
CA SER A 222 3.43 -9.41 1.96
C SER A 222 2.62 -10.68 1.68
N LEU A 223 3.28 -11.80 1.33
CA LEU A 223 2.58 -13.08 1.16
C LEU A 223 2.00 -13.57 2.49
N LEU A 224 2.75 -13.41 3.58
CA LEU A 224 2.30 -13.83 4.90
C LEU A 224 1.17 -12.94 5.42
N ILE A 225 1.19 -11.64 5.09
CA ILE A 225 0.08 -10.73 5.37
C ILE A 225 -1.19 -11.13 4.59
N ALA A 226 -1.06 -11.56 3.33
CA ALA A 226 -2.18 -12.05 2.55
C ALA A 226 -2.79 -13.34 3.14
N LYS A 227 -1.95 -14.29 3.58
CA LYS A 227 -2.38 -15.51 4.30
C LYS A 227 -3.13 -15.15 5.59
N TRP A 228 -2.61 -14.20 6.36
CA TRP A 228 -3.26 -13.73 7.58
C TRP A 228 -4.65 -13.12 7.31
N SER A 229 -4.77 -12.33 6.24
CA SER A 229 -6.03 -11.66 5.87
C SER A 229 -7.13 -12.67 5.46
N VAL A 230 -6.75 -13.72 4.74
CA VAL A 230 -7.65 -14.85 4.43
C VAL A 230 -8.11 -15.52 5.72
N ALA A 231 -7.17 -15.93 6.59
CA ALA A 231 -7.49 -16.65 7.81
C ALA A 231 -8.37 -15.84 8.78
N ARG A 232 -8.10 -14.54 8.97
CA ARG A 232 -8.96 -13.65 9.75
C ARG A 232 -10.37 -13.54 9.17
N THR A 233 -10.50 -13.51 7.85
CA THR A 233 -11.81 -13.45 7.18
C THR A 233 -12.58 -14.75 7.34
N LEU A 234 -11.90 -15.90 7.32
CA LEU A 234 -12.50 -17.20 7.64
C LEU A 234 -13.10 -17.22 9.06
N ARG A 235 -12.41 -16.67 10.06
CA ARG A 235 -12.97 -16.52 11.42
C ARG A 235 -14.24 -15.67 11.40
N SER A 236 -14.26 -14.58 10.63
CA SER A 236 -15.43 -13.70 10.50
C SER A 236 -16.61 -14.38 9.82
N LEU A 237 -16.36 -15.41 9.01
CA LEU A 237 -17.36 -16.30 8.39
C LEU A 237 -17.77 -17.47 9.29
N ASN A 238 -17.37 -17.49 10.57
CA ASN A 238 -17.56 -18.61 11.51
C ASN A 238 -16.87 -19.92 11.08
N ARG A 239 -15.91 -19.87 10.14
CA ARG A 239 -15.04 -20.99 9.76
C ARG A 239 -13.81 -21.03 10.66
N THR A 240 -14.05 -21.03 11.97
CA THR A 240 -13.04 -20.72 13.00
C THR A 240 -11.95 -21.80 13.10
N GLU A 241 -12.28 -23.08 12.94
CA GLU A 241 -11.29 -24.16 12.93
C GLU A 241 -10.32 -24.03 11.73
N GLU A 242 -10.85 -23.68 10.56
CA GLU A 242 -10.03 -23.45 9.36
C GLU A 242 -9.12 -22.23 9.54
N ALA A 243 -9.67 -21.13 10.10
CA ALA A 243 -8.90 -19.94 10.45
C ALA A 243 -7.76 -20.27 11.43
N LEU A 244 -8.05 -21.00 12.51
CA LEU A 244 -7.06 -21.40 13.51
C LEU A 244 -5.94 -22.22 12.88
N LYS A 245 -6.29 -23.23 12.07
CA LYS A 245 -5.31 -24.06 11.36
C LYS A 245 -4.40 -23.23 10.48
N GLN A 246 -4.94 -22.27 9.72
CA GLN A 246 -4.15 -21.40 8.86
C GLN A 246 -3.26 -20.44 9.66
N GLN A 247 -3.75 -19.85 10.75
CA GLN A 247 -2.94 -18.96 11.59
C GLN A 247 -1.80 -19.70 12.29
N LEU A 248 -2.02 -20.93 12.76
CA LEU A 248 -0.97 -21.76 13.34
C LEU A 248 0.09 -22.15 12.30
N ALA A 249 -0.32 -22.52 11.09
CA ALA A 249 0.59 -22.80 9.98
C ALA A 249 1.42 -21.56 9.62
N LEU A 250 0.79 -20.37 9.58
CA LEU A 250 1.45 -19.10 9.33
C LEU A 250 2.50 -18.77 10.40
N ALA A 251 2.17 -18.97 11.69
CA ALA A 251 3.11 -18.78 12.78
C ALA A 251 4.34 -19.70 12.66
N ALA A 252 4.13 -20.97 12.31
CA ALA A 252 5.21 -21.93 12.08
C ALA A 252 6.07 -21.56 10.87
N GLU A 253 5.46 -21.08 9.78
CA GLU A 253 6.15 -20.60 8.59
C GLU A 253 7.05 -19.40 8.89
N ARG A 254 6.54 -18.40 9.63
CA ARG A 254 7.34 -17.23 10.09
C ARG A 254 8.57 -17.67 10.89
N GLN A 255 8.38 -18.62 11.82
CA GLN A 255 9.48 -19.15 12.62
C GLN A 255 10.53 -19.86 11.76
N LYS A 256 10.09 -20.70 10.80
CA LYS A 256 10.99 -21.38 9.86
C LYS A 256 11.80 -20.41 9.01
N LEU A 257 11.17 -19.31 8.57
CA LEU A 257 11.82 -18.24 7.81
C LEU A 257 12.65 -17.28 8.68
N LYS A 258 12.69 -17.48 10.01
CA LYS A 258 13.37 -16.62 10.98
C LYS A 258 12.94 -15.16 10.90
N TRP A 259 11.69 -14.92 10.55
CA TRP A 259 11.12 -13.57 10.62
C TRP A 259 10.74 -13.22 12.04
N ALA A 260 10.68 -11.91 12.30
CA ALA A 260 10.22 -11.42 13.58
C ALA A 260 8.82 -11.95 13.90
N GLU A 261 8.62 -12.28 15.18
CA GLU A 261 7.32 -12.67 15.69
C GLU A 261 6.30 -11.56 15.47
N ASP A 262 5.09 -11.94 15.10
CA ASP A 262 4.03 -11.01 14.73
C ASP A 262 2.90 -11.06 15.77
N GLY A 263 2.66 -9.92 16.42
CA GLY A 263 1.61 -9.77 17.41
C GLY A 263 0.20 -9.92 16.83
N TYR A 264 0.00 -9.61 15.54
CA TYR A 264 -1.29 -9.76 14.86
C TYR A 264 -1.61 -11.22 14.56
N VAL A 265 -0.60 -12.04 14.24
CA VAL A 265 -0.78 -13.50 14.09
C VAL A 265 -1.11 -14.13 15.44
N ALA A 266 -0.38 -13.75 16.50
CA ALA A 266 -0.65 -14.23 17.85
C ALA A 266 -2.06 -13.85 18.32
N GLU A 267 -2.49 -12.61 18.07
CA GLU A 267 -3.85 -12.15 18.39
C GLU A 267 -4.91 -12.97 17.67
N GLU A 268 -4.78 -13.21 16.35
CA GLU A 268 -5.79 -13.96 15.61
C GLU A 268 -5.85 -15.44 16.02
N ILE A 269 -4.73 -16.08 16.39
CA ILE A 269 -4.74 -17.42 16.98
C ILE A 269 -5.56 -17.40 18.28
N ALA A 270 -5.30 -16.42 19.15
CA ALA A 270 -6.00 -16.27 20.42
C ALA A 270 -7.51 -16.04 20.23
N GLU A 271 -7.90 -15.18 19.29
CA GLU A 271 -9.31 -14.93 18.97
C GLU A 271 -10.01 -16.18 18.39
N CYS A 272 -9.32 -16.97 17.56
CA CYS A 272 -9.87 -18.24 17.08
C CYS A 272 -10.10 -19.22 18.24
N LEU A 273 -9.10 -19.40 19.11
CA LEU A 273 -9.20 -20.29 20.27
C LEU A 273 -10.30 -19.84 21.24
N LEU A 274 -10.41 -18.54 21.50
CA LEU A 274 -11.47 -17.96 22.31
C LEU A 274 -12.86 -18.23 21.71
N ALA A 275 -13.03 -18.03 20.41
CA ALA A 275 -14.28 -18.32 19.70
C ALA A 275 -14.65 -19.83 19.73
N LEU A 276 -13.66 -20.71 19.82
CA LEU A 276 -13.83 -22.15 20.02
C LEU A 276 -13.99 -22.58 21.49
N LYS A 277 -14.08 -21.61 22.42
CA LYS A 277 -14.18 -21.85 23.88
C LYS A 277 -12.96 -22.56 24.47
N ARG A 278 -11.79 -22.41 23.86
CA ARG A 278 -10.50 -22.97 24.30
C ARG A 278 -9.68 -21.90 25.04
N GLU A 279 -10.25 -21.33 26.09
CA GLU A 279 -9.70 -20.14 26.77
C GLU A 279 -8.30 -20.35 27.35
N ALA A 280 -8.05 -21.51 27.97
CA ALA A 280 -6.74 -21.84 28.54
C ALA A 280 -5.64 -21.90 27.47
N GLU A 281 -5.97 -22.33 26.26
CA GLU A 281 -5.03 -22.33 25.13
C GLU A 281 -4.89 -20.93 24.53
N ALA A 282 -5.93 -20.10 24.57
CA ALA A 282 -5.91 -18.74 24.03
C ALA A 282 -5.04 -17.79 24.86
N ALA A 283 -5.05 -17.92 26.19
CA ALA A 283 -4.36 -17.04 27.12
C ALA A 283 -2.86 -16.78 26.79
N PRO A 284 -2.00 -17.80 26.55
CA PRO A 284 -0.61 -17.54 26.20
C PRO A 284 -0.45 -16.75 24.89
N TYR A 285 -1.35 -16.95 23.92
CA TYR A 285 -1.33 -16.18 22.67
C TYR A 285 -1.80 -14.73 22.87
N PHE A 286 -2.79 -14.48 23.73
CA PHE A 286 -3.18 -13.12 24.11
C PHE A 286 -2.05 -12.38 24.84
N ALA A 287 -1.36 -13.05 25.76
CA ALA A 287 -0.20 -12.49 26.45
C ALA A 287 0.92 -12.12 25.46
N LYS A 288 1.22 -13.01 24.52
CA LYS A 288 2.20 -12.77 23.45
C LYS A 288 1.79 -11.62 22.54
N ALA A 289 0.53 -11.58 22.10
CA ALA A 289 -0.02 -10.50 21.30
C ALA A 289 0.14 -9.16 22.01
N TYR A 290 -0.23 -9.07 23.30
CA TYR A 290 -0.01 -7.86 24.09
C TYR A 290 1.46 -7.46 24.17
N GLN A 291 2.37 -8.39 24.49
CA GLN A 291 3.80 -8.10 24.60
C GLN A 291 4.41 -7.52 23.30
N LEU A 292 3.95 -7.99 22.14
CA LEU A 292 4.42 -7.53 20.84
C LEU A 292 3.74 -6.23 20.42
N LEU A 293 2.41 -6.18 20.49
CA LEU A 293 1.62 -5.04 20.00
C LEU A 293 1.69 -3.81 20.90
N ALA A 294 1.94 -3.96 22.21
CA ALA A 294 2.12 -2.83 23.10
C ALA A 294 3.40 -2.02 22.82
N LYS A 295 4.33 -2.55 22.02
CA LYS A 295 5.53 -1.81 21.57
C LYS A 295 5.21 -0.81 20.46
N ASP A 296 4.11 -1.01 19.74
CA ASP A 296 3.68 -0.09 18.68
C ASP A 296 3.10 1.20 19.30
N SER A 297 3.77 2.32 19.05
CA SER A 297 3.35 3.64 19.57
C SER A 297 1.96 4.05 19.09
N TRP A 298 1.60 3.71 17.85
CA TRP A 298 0.29 4.05 17.31
C TRP A 298 -0.82 3.26 17.99
N LEU A 299 -0.63 1.96 18.24
CA LEU A 299 -1.60 1.16 19.00
C LEU A 299 -1.75 1.67 20.43
N ARG A 300 -0.66 2.08 21.09
CA ARG A 300 -0.73 2.69 22.43
C ARG A 300 -1.54 3.97 22.45
N GLU A 301 -1.36 4.82 21.44
CA GLU A 301 -2.05 6.12 21.34
C GLU A 301 -3.52 5.99 20.90
N ASN A 302 -3.85 5.01 20.05
CA ASN A 302 -5.14 4.98 19.34
C ASN A 302 -6.02 3.76 19.67
N GLU A 303 -5.46 2.70 20.25
CA GLU A 303 -6.15 1.41 20.46
C GLU A 303 -5.88 0.87 21.89
N SER A 304 -5.80 1.76 22.89
CA SER A 304 -5.52 1.40 24.29
C SER A 304 -6.47 0.34 24.85
N LYS A 305 -7.77 0.46 24.56
CA LYS A 305 -8.81 -0.52 24.94
C LYS A 305 -8.54 -1.91 24.36
N ARG A 306 -8.03 -1.98 23.12
CA ARG A 306 -7.66 -3.25 22.49
C ARG A 306 -6.51 -3.88 23.27
N LEU A 307 -5.46 -3.11 23.56
CA LEU A 307 -4.29 -3.59 24.30
C LEU A 307 -4.65 -4.04 25.72
N GLU A 308 -5.51 -3.30 26.43
CA GLU A 308 -6.02 -3.68 27.74
C GLU A 308 -6.79 -5.01 27.70
N ARG A 309 -7.62 -5.23 26.67
CA ARG A 309 -8.32 -6.49 26.47
C ARG A 309 -7.35 -7.65 26.23
N LEU A 310 -6.35 -7.47 25.37
CA LEU A 310 -5.32 -8.49 25.14
C LEU A 310 -4.58 -8.84 26.44
N LYS A 311 -4.20 -7.82 27.22
CA LYS A 311 -3.53 -8.01 28.52
C LYS A 311 -4.40 -8.81 29.49
N SER A 312 -5.67 -8.43 29.64
CA SER A 312 -6.60 -9.09 30.56
C SER A 312 -6.87 -10.55 30.18
N LEU A 313 -7.05 -10.83 28.89
CA LEU A 313 -7.27 -12.19 28.41
C LEU A 313 -6.00 -13.05 28.48
N GLY A 314 -4.82 -12.43 28.45
CA GLY A 314 -3.54 -13.13 28.58
C GLY A 314 -3.16 -13.53 30.01
N THR A 315 -3.90 -13.08 31.02
CA THR A 315 -3.65 -13.39 32.44
C THR A 315 -4.64 -14.38 33.05
N LYS A 316 -5.61 -14.86 32.25
CA LYS A 316 -6.58 -15.89 32.66
C LYS A 316 -5.97 -17.28 32.50
#